data_AF-A0A562S093-F1
#
_entry.id   AF-A0A562S093-F1
#
_cell.length_a   1.000
_cell.length_b   1.000
_cell.length_c   1.000
_cell.angle_alpha   90.00
_cell.angle_beta   90.00
_cell.angle_gamma   90.00
#
_symmetry.space_group_name_H-M   'P 1'
#
loop_
_entity.id
_entity.type
_entity.pdbx_description
1 polymer ?
#
loop_
_entity_poly.entity_id
_entity_poly.type
_entity_poly.pdbx_seq_one_letter_code
_entity_poly.pdbx_strand_id
1 'polypeptide(L)'
;MDQQKATAYSAAALQIVDEMFDAGAIAAKGESAGVAHGIARWRSLADQARKGAKTSQGLNMTLAVAKACRLALAKRPLGGDRYYETVGYHLVGLPEVYVAKSRGNEWSAVMLMEEIANAMAEHGVEAMLRDRKLTLSREQDYAEDDFKFNPYGIVRIEA
;
A
#
# COMPACT_ATOMS: atom_id res chain seq x y z
N MET A 1 5.93 9.13 12.59
CA MET A 1 5.12 9.60 11.44
C MET A 1 3.68 9.16 11.69
N ASP A 2 2.70 10.03 11.48
CA ASP A 2 1.29 9.72 11.72
C ASP A 2 0.72 8.89 10.55
N GLN A 3 0.37 7.63 10.81
CA GLN A 3 -0.11 6.67 9.79
C GLN A 3 -1.41 7.12 9.12
N GLN A 4 -2.30 7.79 9.85
CA GLN A 4 -3.55 8.30 9.30
C GLN A 4 -3.29 9.44 8.31
N LYS A 5 -2.30 10.29 8.61
CA LYS A 5 -1.87 11.35 7.68
C LYS A 5 -1.29 10.78 6.39
N ALA A 6 -0.52 9.69 6.42
CA ALA A 6 0.04 9.09 5.22
C ALA A 6 -1.05 8.72 4.19
N THR A 7 -2.11 8.04 4.65
CA THR A 7 -3.24 7.69 3.78
C THR A 7 -3.98 8.93 3.26
N ALA A 8 -4.20 9.95 4.10
CA ALA A 8 -4.85 11.19 3.69
C ALA A 8 -4.06 11.93 2.59
N TYR A 9 -2.74 12.03 2.74
CA TYR A 9 -1.88 12.67 1.74
C TYR A 9 -1.78 11.85 0.45
N SER A 10 -1.75 10.52 0.54
CA SER A 10 -1.84 9.66 -0.64
C SER A 10 -3.17 9.83 -1.38
N ALA A 11 -4.28 9.97 -0.66
CA ALA A 11 -5.57 10.25 -1.27
C ALA A 11 -5.58 11.62 -1.99
N ALA A 12 -5.00 12.65 -1.38
CA ALA A 12 -4.85 13.97 -1.99
C ALA A 12 -3.93 13.93 -3.23
N ALA A 13 -2.80 13.24 -3.17
CA ALA A 13 -1.90 13.06 -4.30
C ALA A 13 -2.61 12.35 -5.46
N LEU A 14 -3.46 11.37 -5.17
CA LEU A 14 -4.25 10.68 -6.18
C LEU A 14 -5.31 11.58 -6.84
N GLN A 15 -5.85 12.57 -6.12
CA GLN A 15 -6.70 13.60 -6.73
C GLN A 15 -5.91 14.51 -7.68
N ILE A 16 -4.69 14.92 -7.29
CA ILE A 16 -3.82 15.72 -8.14
C ILE A 16 -3.48 14.96 -9.43
N VAL A 17 -3.18 13.66 -9.34
CA VAL A 17 -2.94 12.82 -10.52
C VAL A 17 -4.16 12.79 -11.46
N ASP A 18 -5.38 12.71 -10.92
CA ASP A 18 -6.62 12.79 -11.70
C ASP A 18 -6.77 14.15 -12.42
N GLU A 19 -6.55 15.25 -11.69
CA GLU A 19 -6.61 16.62 -12.23
C GLU A 19 -5.53 16.88 -13.28
N MET A 20 -4.34 16.29 -13.13
CA MET A 20 -3.28 16.38 -14.15
C MET A 20 -3.73 15.82 -15.50
N PHE A 21 -4.55 14.75 -15.51
CA PHE A 21 -5.09 14.21 -16.77
C PHE A 21 -6.12 15.15 -17.41
N ASP A 22 -6.89 15.88 -16.60
CA ASP A 22 -7.77 16.94 -17.11
C ASP A 22 -6.96 18.12 -17.67
N ALA A 23 -5.78 18.38 -17.10
CA ALA A 23 -4.83 19.40 -17.57
C ALA A 23 -3.95 18.95 -18.76
N GLY A 24 -4.15 17.74 -19.30
CA GLY A 24 -3.45 17.26 -20.50
C GLY A 24 -2.22 16.38 -20.26
N ALA A 25 -1.94 15.96 -19.02
CA ALA A 25 -0.96 14.90 -18.79
C ALA A 25 -1.39 13.61 -19.53
N ILE A 26 -0.42 12.87 -20.06
CA ILE A 26 -0.68 11.61 -20.78
C ILE A 26 -0.28 10.37 -19.96
N ALA A 27 0.48 10.55 -18.89
CA ALA A 27 0.95 9.49 -18.01
C ALA A 27 1.32 10.05 -16.62
N ALA A 28 1.26 9.17 -15.61
CA ALA A 28 1.76 9.40 -14.27
C ALA A 28 2.39 8.12 -13.72
N LYS A 29 3.44 8.24 -12.90
CA LYS A 29 4.18 7.12 -12.31
C LYS A 29 4.56 7.43 -10.87
N GLY A 30 4.35 6.45 -9.98
CA GLY A 30 4.87 6.48 -8.61
C GLY A 30 6.24 5.80 -8.56
N GLU A 31 7.30 6.55 -8.28
CA GLU A 31 8.68 6.05 -8.38
C GLU A 31 9.03 5.03 -7.28
N SER A 32 8.58 5.22 -6.03
CA SER A 32 8.91 4.31 -4.92
C SER A 32 8.65 2.84 -5.23
N ALA A 33 7.48 2.54 -5.79
CA ALA A 33 7.08 1.19 -6.16
C ALA A 33 7.25 0.89 -7.66
N GLY A 34 7.69 1.87 -8.45
CA GLY A 34 7.74 1.80 -9.91
C GLY A 34 6.38 1.54 -10.57
N VAL A 35 5.29 1.99 -9.96
CA VAL A 35 3.92 1.71 -10.43
C VAL A 35 3.47 2.76 -11.43
N ALA A 36 3.04 2.32 -12.60
CA ALA A 36 2.33 3.12 -13.58
C ALA A 36 1.02 2.42 -13.94
N HIS A 37 -0.06 3.19 -14.05
CA HIS A 37 -1.36 2.72 -14.51
C HIS A 37 -1.75 3.45 -15.81
N GLY A 38 -2.66 2.85 -16.58
CA GLY A 38 -3.35 3.58 -17.64
C GLY A 38 -4.27 4.66 -17.05
N ILE A 39 -4.54 5.72 -17.82
CA ILE A 39 -5.36 6.88 -17.40
C ILE A 39 -6.69 6.42 -16.78
N ALA A 40 -7.42 5.51 -17.44
CA ALA A 40 -8.69 5.00 -16.95
C ALA A 40 -8.59 4.36 -15.55
N ARG A 41 -7.48 3.65 -15.28
CA ARG A 41 -7.24 3.01 -13.99
C ARG A 41 -6.85 4.04 -12.92
N TRP A 42 -6.03 5.03 -13.24
CA TRP A 42 -5.74 6.15 -12.33
C TRP A 42 -7.03 6.87 -11.90
N ARG A 43 -7.85 7.29 -12.87
CA ARG A 43 -9.13 7.95 -12.60
C ARG A 43 -10.08 7.08 -11.76
N SER A 44 -10.17 5.79 -12.07
CA SER A 44 -10.98 4.85 -11.29
C SER A 44 -10.54 4.73 -9.83
N LEU A 45 -9.22 4.70 -9.57
CA LEU A 45 -8.71 4.64 -8.20
C LEU A 45 -8.91 5.98 -7.46
N ALA A 46 -8.74 7.10 -8.15
CA ALA A 46 -9.02 8.43 -7.60
C ALA A 46 -10.48 8.60 -7.20
N ASP A 47 -11.41 8.13 -8.05
CA ASP A 47 -12.84 8.12 -7.75
C ASP A 47 -13.19 7.21 -6.57
N GLN A 48 -12.61 6.01 -6.50
CA GLN A 48 -12.79 5.10 -5.35
C GLN A 48 -12.34 5.76 -4.04
N ALA A 49 -11.16 6.38 -4.02
CA ALA A 49 -10.66 7.10 -2.85
C ALA A 49 -11.59 8.28 -2.47
N ARG A 50 -12.06 9.05 -3.45
CA ARG A 50 -12.97 10.19 -3.25
C ARG A 50 -14.32 9.76 -2.66
N LYS A 51 -14.90 8.68 -3.16
CA LYS A 51 -16.18 8.12 -2.68
C LYS A 51 -16.02 7.57 -1.26
N GLY A 52 -14.93 6.85 -1.00
CA GLY A 52 -14.63 6.27 0.33
C GLY A 52 -14.37 7.31 1.42
N ALA A 53 -13.92 8.53 1.06
CA ALA A 53 -13.70 9.63 2.00
C ALA A 53 -15.00 10.37 2.39
N LYS A 54 -16.08 10.22 1.61
CA LYS A 54 -17.35 10.94 1.81
C LYS A 54 -18.37 10.18 2.69
N THR A 55 -18.08 8.95 3.11
CA THR A 55 -19.01 8.13 3.88
C THR A 55 -18.93 8.42 5.40
N SER A 56 -19.89 9.23 5.88
CA SER A 56 -20.54 9.29 7.21
C SER A 56 -19.77 9.34 8.55
N GLN A 57 -18.43 9.39 8.63
CA GLN A 57 -17.72 9.51 9.93
C GLN A 57 -16.67 10.64 10.00
N GLY A 58 -16.92 11.79 9.38
CA GLY A 58 -15.93 12.85 9.28
C GLY A 58 -14.71 12.42 8.44
N LEU A 59 -13.59 13.12 8.56
CA LEU A 59 -12.33 12.87 7.84
C LEU A 59 -11.62 11.56 8.31
N ASN A 60 -12.36 10.51 8.61
CA ASN A 60 -11.81 9.20 8.95
C ASN A 60 -11.42 8.46 7.67
N MET A 61 -10.13 8.16 7.52
CA MET A 61 -9.59 7.37 6.41
C MET A 61 -10.16 5.95 6.46
N THR A 62 -11.16 5.67 5.62
CA THR A 62 -11.81 4.35 5.58
C THR A 62 -10.91 3.30 4.92
N LEU A 63 -11.21 2.01 5.17
CA LEU A 63 -10.57 0.89 4.49
C LEU A 63 -10.61 1.03 2.95
N ALA A 64 -11.71 1.57 2.41
CA ALA A 64 -11.84 1.82 0.98
C ALA A 64 -10.81 2.84 0.46
N VAL A 65 -10.56 3.92 1.20
CA VAL A 65 -9.55 4.93 0.86
C VAL A 65 -8.15 4.32 0.93
N ALA A 66 -7.82 3.63 2.02
CA ALA A 66 -6.53 2.98 2.20
C ALA A 66 -6.25 1.96 1.08
N LYS A 67 -7.24 1.15 0.73
CA LYS A 67 -7.14 0.16 -0.35
C LYS A 67 -6.96 0.82 -1.72
N ALA A 68 -7.73 1.86 -2.04
CA ALA A 68 -7.59 2.57 -3.31
C ALA A 68 -6.20 3.20 -3.46
N CYS A 69 -5.70 3.87 -2.42
CA CYS A 69 -4.36 4.46 -2.40
C CYS A 69 -3.27 3.40 -2.53
N ARG A 70 -3.39 2.28 -1.82
CA ARG A 70 -2.44 1.15 -1.89
C ARG A 70 -2.44 0.46 -3.24
N LEU A 71 -3.60 0.33 -3.90
CA LEU A 71 -3.69 -0.16 -5.28
C LEU A 71 -3.06 0.81 -6.29
N ALA A 72 -3.14 2.10 -6.01
CA ALA A 72 -2.62 3.14 -6.88
C ALA A 72 -1.10 3.27 -6.79
N LEU A 73 -0.56 3.23 -5.58
CA LEU A 73 0.81 3.69 -5.31
C LEU A 73 1.78 2.58 -4.89
N ALA A 74 1.30 1.40 -4.47
CA ALA A 74 2.15 0.31 -4.00
C ALA A 74 2.16 -0.88 -4.97
N LYS A 75 3.34 -1.48 -5.13
CA LYS A 75 3.56 -2.68 -5.95
C LYS A 75 3.44 -3.92 -5.09
N ARG A 76 2.75 -4.92 -5.65
CA ARG A 76 2.68 -6.27 -5.11
C ARG A 76 2.34 -7.29 -6.20
N PRO A 77 3.08 -8.39 -6.30
CA PRO A 77 4.35 -8.60 -5.63
C PRO A 77 5.47 -7.85 -6.38
N LEU A 78 6.53 -7.50 -5.66
CA LEU A 78 7.87 -7.36 -6.23
C LEU A 78 8.58 -8.71 -6.06
N GLY A 79 9.23 -9.18 -7.11
CA GLY A 79 9.98 -10.45 -7.05
C GLY A 79 11.32 -10.24 -6.35
N GLY A 80 11.40 -10.60 -5.07
CA GLY A 80 12.67 -10.75 -4.34
C GLY A 80 13.31 -12.10 -4.62
N ASP A 81 14.40 -12.42 -3.94
CA ASP A 81 15.06 -13.73 -4.05
C ASP A 81 14.21 -14.81 -3.32
N ARG A 82 14.11 -14.68 -2.00
CA ARG A 82 13.40 -15.62 -1.10
C ARG A 82 11.91 -15.33 -0.90
N TYR A 83 11.50 -14.08 -1.13
CA TYR A 83 10.14 -13.60 -0.85
C TYR A 83 9.48 -13.01 -2.09
N TYR A 84 8.15 -13.10 -2.13
CA TYR A 84 7.33 -12.12 -2.81
C TYR A 84 7.17 -10.92 -1.87
N GLU A 85 7.46 -9.71 -2.34
CA GLU A 85 7.56 -8.52 -1.51
C GLU A 85 6.48 -7.50 -1.86
N THR A 86 6.09 -6.67 -0.91
CA THR A 86 5.40 -5.42 -1.23
C THR A 86 6.41 -4.28 -1.24
N VAL A 87 6.15 -3.24 -2.03
CA VAL A 87 6.91 -1.98 -1.99
C VAL A 87 5.95 -0.81 -2.08
N GLY A 88 6.15 0.20 -1.22
CA GLY A 88 5.39 1.44 -1.20
C GLY A 88 4.23 1.43 -0.20
N TYR A 89 4.16 0.46 0.71
CA TYR A 89 3.13 0.44 1.77
C TYR A 89 3.28 1.61 2.74
N HIS A 90 4.48 2.18 2.86
CA HIS A 90 4.70 3.39 3.64
C HIS A 90 3.86 4.59 3.16
N LEU A 91 3.51 4.65 1.87
CA LEU A 91 2.65 5.70 1.33
C LEU A 91 1.24 5.66 1.93
N VAL A 92 0.82 4.52 2.45
CA VAL A 92 -0.46 4.34 3.16
C VAL A 92 -0.28 4.03 4.65
N GLY A 93 0.90 4.31 5.20
CA GLY A 93 1.14 4.15 6.63
C GLY A 93 1.30 2.70 7.11
N LEU A 94 1.56 1.75 6.21
CA LEU A 94 1.66 0.33 6.52
C LEU A 94 3.12 -0.18 6.43
N PRO A 95 3.50 -1.18 7.24
CA PRO A 95 4.74 -1.94 7.02
C PRO A 95 4.65 -2.73 5.72
N GLU A 96 5.79 -3.08 5.12
CA GLU A 96 5.79 -4.02 3.99
C GLU A 96 5.41 -5.43 4.46
N VAL A 97 4.89 -6.25 3.54
CA VAL A 97 4.52 -7.65 3.77
C VAL A 97 5.30 -8.52 2.80
N TYR A 98 6.16 -9.39 3.33
CA TYR A 98 6.99 -10.30 2.55
C TYR A 98 6.49 -11.73 2.77
N VAL A 99 6.12 -12.42 1.69
CA VAL A 99 5.60 -13.79 1.72
C VAL A 99 6.63 -14.73 1.15
N ALA A 100 7.07 -15.73 1.92
CA ALA A 100 8.08 -16.68 1.47
C ALA A 100 7.60 -17.41 0.21
N LYS A 101 8.47 -17.49 -0.80
CA LYS A 101 8.13 -18.18 -2.06
C LYS A 101 7.89 -19.68 -1.87
N SER A 102 8.45 -20.27 -0.82
CA SER A 102 8.21 -21.68 -0.45
C SER A 102 6.77 -21.96 -0.01
N ARG A 103 5.99 -20.93 0.36
CA ARG A 103 4.61 -21.07 0.83
C ARG A 103 3.60 -21.28 -0.31
N GLY A 104 3.94 -20.90 -1.53
CA GLY A 104 3.01 -21.00 -2.65
C GLY A 104 3.44 -20.21 -3.88
N ASN A 105 2.47 -19.93 -4.75
CA ASN A 105 2.69 -19.17 -5.96
C ASN A 105 2.44 -17.66 -5.77
N GLU A 106 2.85 -16.89 -6.78
CA GLU A 106 2.71 -15.43 -6.81
C GLU A 106 1.28 -14.96 -6.51
N TRP A 107 0.27 -15.60 -7.11
CA TRP A 107 -1.12 -15.23 -6.92
C TRP A 107 -1.59 -15.40 -5.48
N SER A 108 -1.25 -16.53 -4.86
CA SER A 108 -1.57 -16.79 -3.45
C SER A 108 -0.88 -15.81 -2.50
N ALA A 109 0.34 -15.38 -2.84
CA ALA A 109 1.05 -14.36 -2.08
C ALA A 109 0.37 -13.00 -2.19
N VAL A 110 -0.06 -12.58 -3.39
CA VAL A 110 -0.81 -11.33 -3.58
C VAL A 110 -2.11 -11.31 -2.80
N MET A 111 -2.86 -12.41 -2.80
CA MET A 111 -4.10 -12.51 -2.03
C MET A 111 -3.84 -12.38 -0.53
N LEU A 112 -2.80 -13.03 -0.02
CA LEU A 112 -2.42 -12.92 1.39
C LEU A 112 -1.94 -11.50 1.75
N MET A 113 -1.18 -10.84 0.87
CA MET A 113 -0.76 -9.45 1.03
C MET A 113 -1.95 -8.49 1.06
N GLU A 114 -2.98 -8.72 0.23
CA GLU A 114 -4.23 -7.96 0.26
C GLU A 114 -4.97 -8.13 1.58
N GLU A 115 -5.14 -9.38 2.01
CA GLU A 115 -5.85 -9.74 3.23
C GLU A 115 -5.22 -9.08 4.45
N ILE A 116 -3.88 -9.20 4.58
CA ILE A 116 -3.13 -8.64 5.70
C ILE A 116 -3.14 -7.13 5.67
N ALA A 117 -2.95 -6.51 4.50
CA ALA A 117 -3.02 -5.06 4.39
C ALA A 117 -4.40 -4.50 4.75
N ASN A 118 -5.47 -5.17 4.35
CA ASN A 118 -6.82 -4.77 4.70
C ASN A 118 -7.07 -4.94 6.21
N ALA A 119 -6.63 -6.05 6.80
CA ALA A 119 -6.75 -6.27 8.24
C ALA A 119 -5.94 -5.25 9.07
N MET A 120 -4.74 -4.85 8.60
CA MET A 120 -3.97 -3.78 9.25
C MET A 120 -4.67 -2.42 9.15
N ALA A 121 -5.28 -2.11 8.01
CA ALA A 121 -6.01 -0.86 7.81
C ALA A 121 -7.33 -0.81 8.62
N GLU A 122 -7.98 -1.96 8.83
CA GLU A 122 -9.27 -2.04 9.54
C GLU A 122 -9.12 -2.15 11.05
N HIS A 123 -8.19 -2.96 11.53
CA HIS A 123 -8.04 -3.28 12.96
C HIS A 123 -6.81 -2.61 13.61
N GLY A 124 -5.94 -2.00 12.79
CA GLY A 124 -4.64 -1.50 13.22
C GLY A 124 -3.55 -2.57 13.14
N VAL A 125 -2.32 -2.12 12.86
CA VAL A 125 -1.15 -3.00 12.66
C VAL A 125 -0.90 -3.90 13.87
N GLU A 126 -0.89 -3.34 15.08
CA GLU A 126 -0.57 -4.09 16.31
C GLU A 126 -1.62 -5.17 16.63
N ALA A 127 -2.91 -4.87 16.46
CA ALA A 127 -3.97 -5.83 16.70
C ALA A 127 -3.89 -7.00 15.70
N MET A 128 -3.73 -6.69 14.41
CA MET A 128 -3.60 -7.69 13.34
C MET A 128 -2.39 -8.62 13.59
N LEU A 129 -1.23 -8.06 13.93
CA LEU A 129 -0.03 -8.85 14.22
C LEU A 129 -0.23 -9.80 15.40
N ARG A 130 -0.87 -9.32 16.47
CA ARG A 130 -1.18 -10.12 17.66
C ARG A 130 -2.11 -11.28 17.33
N ASP A 131 -3.19 -11.02 16.61
CA ASP A 131 -4.22 -12.00 16.27
C ASP A 131 -3.66 -13.12 15.37
N ARG A 132 -2.75 -12.75 14.45
CA ARG A 132 -2.10 -13.70 13.54
C ARG A 132 -0.79 -14.30 14.07
N LYS A 133 -0.35 -13.91 15.28
CA LYS A 133 0.94 -14.30 15.86
C LYS A 133 2.12 -13.99 14.93
N LEU A 134 2.05 -12.86 14.22
CA LEU A 134 3.09 -12.36 13.33
C LEU A 134 3.96 -11.35 14.07
N THR A 135 5.20 -11.18 13.61
CA THR A 135 6.15 -10.21 14.18
C THR A 135 6.49 -9.14 13.17
N LEU A 136 6.60 -7.91 13.65
CA LEU A 136 7.13 -6.79 12.89
C LEU A 136 8.65 -6.72 13.08
N SER A 137 9.40 -6.81 11.98
CA SER A 137 10.83 -6.54 11.98
C SER A 137 11.12 -5.08 11.61
N ARG A 138 12.06 -4.46 12.30
CA ARG A 138 12.65 -3.16 11.93
C ARG A 138 13.92 -3.31 11.09
N GLU A 139 14.38 -4.54 10.89
CA GLU A 139 15.49 -4.85 10.00
C GLU A 139 15.05 -4.67 8.55
N GLN A 140 15.76 -3.80 7.83
CA GLN A 140 15.47 -3.37 6.47
C GLN A 140 16.55 -3.90 5.52
N ASP A 141 16.10 -4.23 4.31
CA ASP A 141 16.99 -4.61 3.21
C ASP A 141 17.49 -3.38 2.42
N TYR A 142 16.99 -2.18 2.74
CA TYR A 142 17.25 -0.91 2.05
C TYR A 142 17.74 0.17 3.02
N ALA A 143 18.60 1.07 2.53
CA ALA A 143 19.04 2.25 3.28
C ALA A 143 17.90 3.28 3.45
N GLU A 144 17.97 4.14 4.47
CA GLU A 144 16.87 5.07 4.79
C GLU A 144 16.53 6.07 3.67
N ASP A 145 17.50 6.39 2.81
CA ASP A 145 17.36 7.28 1.66
C ASP A 145 16.94 6.57 0.36
N ASP A 146 16.80 5.24 0.39
CA ASP A 146 16.29 4.47 -0.74
C ASP A 146 14.78 4.67 -0.89
N PHE A 147 14.30 4.84 -2.12
CA PHE A 147 12.87 4.94 -2.43
C PHE A 147 12.05 3.73 -1.98
N LYS A 148 12.69 2.58 -1.75
CA LYS A 148 12.05 1.33 -1.28
C LYS A 148 12.05 1.18 0.24
N PHE A 149 12.73 2.06 0.97
CA PHE A 149 12.74 2.04 2.42
C PHE A 149 11.32 2.20 2.98
N ASN A 150 10.98 1.40 3.99
CA ASN A 150 9.70 1.52 4.69
C ASN A 150 9.93 1.79 6.18
N PRO A 151 9.68 3.01 6.69
CA PRO A 151 9.91 3.36 8.10
C PRO A 151 9.00 2.60 9.08
N TYR A 152 7.95 1.92 8.60
CA TYR A 152 7.04 1.15 9.43
C TYR A 152 7.51 -0.30 9.65
N GLY A 153 8.58 -0.74 8.98
CA GLY A 153 9.13 -2.10 9.12
C GLY A 153 8.56 -3.08 8.10
N ILE A 154 8.86 -4.36 8.33
CA ILE A 154 8.53 -5.47 7.43
C ILE A 154 7.90 -6.61 8.25
N VAL A 155 6.77 -7.13 7.77
CA VAL A 155 6.14 -8.35 8.26
C VAL A 155 6.53 -9.50 7.33
N ARG A 156 7.37 -10.41 7.81
CA ARG A 156 7.80 -11.60 7.04
C ARG A 156 6.91 -12.79 7.40
N ILE A 157 6.37 -13.44 6.38
CA ILE A 157 5.49 -14.60 6.50
C ILE A 157 6.22 -15.79 5.92
N GLU A 158 6.67 -16.65 6.82
CA GLU A 158 7.41 -17.86 6.49
C GLU A 158 6.45 -18.99 6.02
N ALA A 159 7.05 -20.11 5.59
CA ALA A 159 6.32 -21.32 5.22
C ALA A 159 5.45 -21.84 6.37
#